data_AF-A0A1F6C7G6-F1
#
_entry.id   AF-A0A1F6C7G6-F1
#
_cell.length_a   1.000
_cell.length_b   1.000
_cell.length_c   1.000
_cell.angle_alpha   90.00
_cell.angle_beta   90.00
_cell.angle_gamma   90.00
#
_symmetry.space_group_name_H-M   'P 1'
#
loop_
_entity.id
_entity.type
_entity.pdbx_description
1 polymer ?
#
loop_
_entity_poly.entity_id
_entity_poly.type
_entity_poly.pdbx_seq_one_letter_code
_entity_poly.pdbx_strand_id
1 'polypeptide(L)'
;MLYDHGERFAALPSVARPGQVPGEDQDMEEGMTASEKELPVPGEVFRVEGRTAFLISPAQPASGQPTPWVWYAPTLAGLPGPEEKWMFERFLDAGMGVAGIDVGESYGSPRGEMILRVVEGQGHNMWSGWFQCRELVEFVIASSSEQP
;
A
#
# COMPACT_ATOMS: atom_id res chain seq x y z
N MET A 1 7.90 47.35 -25.33
CA MET A 1 7.77 47.01 -23.90
C MET A 1 8.28 45.58 -23.77
N LEU A 2 9.58 45.33 -23.63
CA LEU A 2 10.38 45.40 -22.38
C LEU A 2 9.69 44.64 -21.24
N TYR A 3 10.13 43.42 -20.95
CA TYR A 3 10.91 43.09 -19.75
C TYR A 3 11.62 41.73 -19.95
N ASP A 4 12.95 41.81 -19.88
CA ASP A 4 13.93 40.73 -19.73
C ASP A 4 14.18 40.58 -18.23
N HIS A 5 14.11 39.36 -17.71
CA HIS A 5 14.64 38.99 -16.39
C HIS A 5 15.59 37.82 -16.59
N GLY A 6 16.84 38.15 -16.94
CA GLY A 6 17.97 37.37 -16.48
C GLY A 6 18.03 37.42 -14.96
N GLU A 7 18.29 36.29 -14.32
CA GLU A 7 19.38 36.15 -13.36
C GLU A 7 19.94 34.72 -13.48
N ARG A 8 21.24 34.64 -13.80
CA ARG A 8 22.03 33.41 -13.79
C ARG A 8 22.40 33.15 -12.34
N PHE A 9 21.99 32.01 -11.80
CA PHE A 9 22.48 31.54 -10.50
C PHE A 9 23.98 31.26 -10.59
N ALA A 10 24.79 32.04 -9.86
CA ALA A 10 26.21 31.79 -9.69
C ALA A 10 26.42 30.52 -8.86
N ALA A 11 27.32 29.64 -9.30
CA ALA A 11 27.75 28.48 -8.53
C ALA A 11 28.47 28.93 -7.25
N LEU A 12 28.01 28.44 -6.10
CA LEU A 12 28.67 28.66 -4.81
C LEU A 12 29.99 27.87 -4.73
N PRO A 13 31.02 28.37 -4.02
CA PRO A 13 32.28 27.66 -3.88
C PRO A 13 32.14 26.40 -3.01
N SER A 14 32.78 25.32 -3.47
CA SER A 14 32.90 24.05 -2.75
C SER A 14 33.68 24.23 -1.44
N VAL A 15 33.02 23.99 -0.30
CA VAL A 15 33.68 23.92 1.01
C VAL A 15 34.22 22.51 1.21
N ALA A 16 35.52 22.41 1.50
CA ALA A 16 36.19 21.17 1.86
C ALA A 16 35.62 20.58 3.17
N ARG A 17 35.47 19.26 3.20
CA ARG A 17 34.99 18.48 4.37
C ARG A 17 36.08 18.36 5.45
N PRO A 18 35.77 18.60 6.72
CA PRO A 18 36.54 18.05 7.83
C PRO A 18 35.68 17.08 8.65
N GLY A 19 36.17 15.84 8.83
CA GLY A 19 35.59 14.89 9.77
C GLY A 19 35.36 13.50 9.19
N GLN A 20 36.44 12.77 8.92
CA GLN A 20 36.40 11.31 8.98
C GLN A 20 36.23 10.93 10.46
N VAL A 21 35.09 10.34 10.83
CA VAL A 21 34.92 9.67 12.12
C VAL A 21 35.05 8.16 11.85
N PRO A 22 35.92 7.43 12.57
CA PRO A 22 36.20 6.03 12.30
C PRO A 22 35.16 5.09 12.94
N GLY A 23 34.80 4.04 12.20
CA GLY A 23 34.36 2.74 12.74
C GLY A 23 33.10 2.72 13.60
N GLU A 24 31.95 2.50 12.97
CA GLU A 24 30.80 1.88 13.61
C GLU A 24 30.23 0.82 12.66
N ASP A 25 30.98 -0.27 12.52
CA ASP A 25 30.34 -1.59 12.34
C ASP A 25 29.63 -1.87 13.68
N GLN A 26 28.37 -1.47 13.76
CA GLN A 26 27.48 -1.93 14.81
C GLN A 26 26.27 -2.53 14.12
N ASP A 27 26.35 -3.85 13.97
CA ASP A 27 25.20 -4.72 13.77
C ASP A 27 24.18 -4.42 14.88
N MET A 28 23.18 -3.59 14.57
CA MET A 28 21.98 -3.49 15.39
C MET A 28 21.06 -4.65 15.02
N GLU A 29 21.38 -5.81 15.57
CA GLU A 29 20.44 -6.89 15.79
C GLU A 29 19.49 -6.47 16.92
N GLU A 30 18.44 -5.71 16.59
CA GLU A 30 17.33 -5.46 17.51
C GLU A 30 16.13 -6.31 17.12
N GLY A 31 16.02 -7.44 17.83
CA GLY A 31 14.78 -8.18 17.93
C GLY A 31 13.69 -7.31 18.54
N MET A 32 12.73 -6.89 17.71
CA MET A 32 11.37 -6.56 18.13
C MET A 32 10.46 -7.69 17.68
N THR A 33 10.29 -8.69 18.55
CA THR A 33 9.11 -9.57 18.45
C THR A 33 7.96 -8.89 19.16
N ALA A 34 7.24 -8.04 18.42
CA ALA A 34 5.92 -7.54 18.79
C ALA A 34 5.00 -7.79 17.59
N SER A 35 3.74 -8.14 17.84
CA SER A 35 2.73 -8.37 16.79
C SER A 35 2.75 -7.22 15.76
N GLU A 36 3.39 -7.46 14.62
CA GLU A 36 3.82 -6.36 13.74
C GLU A 36 2.66 -5.63 13.05
N LYS A 37 1.52 -6.32 12.92
CA LYS A 37 0.31 -5.82 12.30
C LYS A 37 -0.88 -6.66 12.77
N GLU A 38 -1.95 -6.01 13.20
CA GLU A 38 -3.25 -6.67 13.46
C GLU A 38 -4.09 -6.57 12.19
N LEU A 39 -4.56 -7.70 11.69
CA LEU A 39 -5.38 -7.76 10.48
C LEU A 39 -6.88 -7.77 10.85
N PRO A 40 -7.75 -7.13 10.04
CA PRO A 40 -9.19 -7.11 10.29
C PRO A 40 -9.90 -8.45 10.08
N VAL A 41 -9.19 -9.40 9.45
CA VAL A 41 -9.60 -10.79 9.18
C VAL A 41 -8.40 -11.72 9.39
N PRO A 42 -8.60 -13.03 9.67
CA PRO A 42 -7.50 -13.97 9.86
C PRO A 42 -6.55 -14.00 8.66
N GLY A 43 -5.25 -13.93 8.91
CA GLY A 43 -4.22 -13.96 7.87
C GLY A 43 -2.84 -14.13 8.47
N GLU A 44 -1.85 -14.23 7.58
CA GLU A 44 -0.44 -14.37 7.91
C GLU A 44 0.25 -13.02 7.81
N VAL A 45 1.10 -12.69 8.78
CA VAL A 45 1.96 -11.50 8.79
C VAL A 45 3.41 -11.96 8.79
N PHE A 46 4.23 -11.39 7.91
CA PHE A 46 5.61 -11.79 7.70
C PHE A 46 6.48 -10.62 7.21
N ARG A 47 7.80 -10.83 7.12
CA ARG A 47 8.77 -9.83 6.64
C ARG A 47 9.26 -10.17 5.24
N VAL A 48 9.34 -9.16 4.37
CA VAL A 48 9.99 -9.23 3.05
C VAL A 48 11.00 -8.09 2.98
N GLU A 49 12.29 -8.42 2.90
CA GLU A 49 13.38 -7.42 2.89
C GLU A 49 13.25 -6.38 4.01
N GLY A 50 12.93 -6.83 5.23
CA GLY A 50 12.73 -5.98 6.41
C GLY A 50 11.38 -5.24 6.47
N ARG A 51 10.53 -5.32 5.44
CA ARG A 51 9.21 -4.69 5.40
C ARG A 51 8.12 -5.64 5.88
N THR A 52 7.18 -5.13 6.67
CA THR A 52 6.02 -5.92 7.12
C THR A 52 5.06 -6.13 5.96
N ALA A 53 4.71 -7.38 5.71
CA ALA A 53 3.77 -7.82 4.69
C ALA A 53 2.70 -8.73 5.30
N PHE A 54 1.60 -8.92 4.58
CA PHE A 54 0.57 -9.87 4.95
C PHE A 54 0.01 -10.62 3.75
N LEU A 55 -0.53 -11.80 4.03
CA LEU A 55 -1.31 -12.61 3.11
C LEU A 55 -2.57 -13.11 3.83
N ILE A 56 -3.72 -12.84 3.23
CA ILE A 56 -5.03 -13.33 3.66
C ILE A 56 -5.52 -14.27 2.55
N SER A 57 -5.52 -15.57 2.85
CA SER A 57 -5.92 -16.61 1.90
C SER A 57 -7.42 -16.89 2.01
N PRO A 58 -8.12 -17.15 0.88
CA PRO A 58 -9.51 -17.58 0.93
C PRO A 58 -9.59 -19.00 1.52
N ALA A 59 -10.68 -19.30 2.23
CA ALA A 59 -10.85 -20.60 2.89
C ALA A 59 -10.93 -21.79 1.92
N GLN A 60 -11.38 -21.55 0.68
CA GLN A 60 -11.46 -22.55 -0.38
C GLN A 60 -10.93 -21.96 -1.69
N PRO A 61 -9.65 -22.16 -2.04
CA PRO A 61 -9.18 -21.84 -3.38
C PRO A 61 -9.92 -22.69 -4.41
N ALA A 62 -10.26 -22.11 -5.56
CA ALA A 62 -10.89 -22.84 -6.65
C ALA A 62 -9.98 -24.02 -7.08
N SER A 63 -10.49 -25.25 -6.93
CA SER A 63 -9.71 -26.46 -7.19
C SER A 63 -9.17 -26.48 -8.63
N GLY A 64 -7.84 -26.54 -8.77
CA GLY A 64 -7.16 -26.71 -10.05
C GLY A 64 -6.92 -25.42 -10.86
N GLN A 65 -7.21 -24.24 -10.30
CA GLN A 65 -6.93 -22.94 -10.93
C GLN A 65 -6.03 -22.09 -10.02
N PRO A 66 -5.20 -21.19 -10.58
CA PRO A 66 -4.49 -20.19 -9.77
C PRO A 66 -5.50 -19.36 -8.97
N THR A 67 -5.24 -19.18 -7.67
CA THR A 67 -6.08 -18.34 -6.82
C THR A 67 -5.91 -16.87 -7.24
N PRO A 68 -6.99 -16.17 -7.67
CA PRO A 68 -6.90 -14.74 -7.93
C PRO A 68 -6.55 -13.99 -6.64
N TRP A 69 -5.85 -12.87 -6.76
CA TRP A 69 -5.46 -12.08 -5.60
C TRP A 69 -5.53 -10.58 -5.89
N VAL A 70 -5.80 -9.81 -4.84
CA VAL A 70 -5.75 -8.34 -4.85
C VAL A 70 -4.51 -7.89 -4.09
N TRP A 71 -3.74 -6.99 -4.70
CA TRP A 71 -2.76 -6.20 -3.97
C TRP A 71 -3.46 -5.02 -3.29
N TYR A 72 -3.43 -4.97 -1.96
CA TYR A 72 -4.03 -3.90 -1.17
C TYR A 72 -2.96 -2.92 -0.65
N ALA A 73 -3.26 -1.63 -0.75
CA ALA A 73 -2.50 -0.53 -0.18
C ALA A 73 -3.47 0.61 0.21
N PRO A 74 -3.14 1.43 1.22
CA PRO A 74 -1.90 1.42 2.01
C PRO A 74 -1.87 0.32 3.09
N THR A 75 -0.67 0.05 3.60
CA THR A 75 -0.37 -1.00 4.60
C THR A 75 0.48 -0.48 5.75
N LEU A 76 0.42 0.85 5.97
CA LEU A 76 1.13 1.59 7.01
C LEU A 76 0.84 1.05 8.42
N ALA A 77 1.54 1.57 9.42
CA ALA A 77 1.30 1.21 10.83
C ALA A 77 -0.20 1.38 11.19
N GLY A 78 -0.80 0.31 11.74
CA GLY A 78 -2.23 0.26 12.08
C GLY A 78 -3.20 -0.04 10.92
N LEU A 79 -2.70 -0.18 9.68
CA LEU A 79 -3.52 -0.51 8.50
C LEU A 79 -3.10 -1.86 7.88
N PRO A 80 -4.02 -2.60 7.22
CA PRO A 80 -5.45 -2.32 7.08
C PRO A 80 -6.19 -2.35 8.42
N GLY A 81 -7.21 -1.51 8.57
CA GLY A 81 -7.99 -1.35 9.79
C GLY A 81 -9.35 -2.07 9.74
N PRO A 82 -10.21 -1.85 10.76
CA PRO A 82 -11.56 -2.40 10.82
C PRO A 82 -12.45 -2.02 9.64
N GLU A 83 -12.22 -0.85 9.04
CA GLU A 83 -13.02 -0.29 7.94
C GLU A 83 -12.93 -1.15 6.67
N GLU A 84 -11.76 -1.74 6.42
CA GLU A 84 -11.49 -2.64 5.30
C GLU A 84 -12.14 -4.02 5.44
N LYS A 85 -12.54 -4.41 6.66
CA LYS A 85 -12.99 -5.77 6.96
C LYS A 85 -14.06 -6.27 5.99
N TRP A 86 -15.09 -5.45 5.77
CA TRP A 86 -16.22 -5.83 4.92
C TRP A 86 -15.79 -6.14 3.49
N MET A 87 -14.87 -5.33 2.94
CA MET A 87 -14.34 -5.50 1.59
C MET A 87 -13.53 -6.79 1.48
N PHE A 88 -12.63 -7.03 2.44
CA PHE A 88 -11.79 -8.23 2.44
C PHE A 88 -12.63 -9.50 2.54
N GLU A 89 -13.64 -9.53 3.40
CA GLU A 89 -14.56 -10.67 3.46
C GLU A 89 -15.24 -10.94 2.11
N ARG A 90 -15.64 -9.92 1.35
CA ARG A 90 -16.24 -10.13 0.02
C ARG A 90 -15.26 -10.70 -1.00
N PHE A 91 -13.99 -10.25 -0.97
CA PHE A 91 -12.95 -10.84 -1.82
C PHE A 91 -12.70 -12.31 -1.45
N LEU A 92 -12.62 -12.62 -0.16
CA LEU A 92 -12.42 -13.99 0.31
C LEU A 92 -13.60 -14.91 0.00
N ASP A 93 -14.83 -14.43 0.17
CA ASP A 93 -16.07 -15.13 -0.20
C ASP A 93 -16.11 -15.43 -1.70
N ALA A 94 -15.50 -14.57 -2.53
CA ALA A 94 -15.35 -14.76 -3.96
C ALA A 94 -14.15 -15.69 -4.33
N GLY A 95 -13.46 -16.26 -3.35
CA GLY A 95 -12.31 -17.14 -3.56
C GLY A 95 -11.01 -16.39 -3.93
N MET A 96 -10.93 -15.10 -3.63
CA MET A 96 -9.75 -14.27 -3.90
C MET A 96 -8.90 -14.09 -2.64
N GLY A 97 -7.58 -14.13 -2.79
CA GLY A 97 -6.65 -13.72 -1.74
C GLY A 97 -6.46 -12.21 -1.67
N VAL A 98 -6.03 -11.70 -0.52
CA VAL A 98 -5.63 -10.31 -0.34
C VAL A 98 -4.20 -10.28 0.20
N ALA A 99 -3.32 -9.54 -0.46
CA ALA A 99 -1.94 -9.38 -0.02
C ALA A 99 -1.56 -7.90 0.03
N GLY A 100 -0.66 -7.56 0.93
CA GLY A 100 -0.16 -6.19 1.05
C GLY A 100 1.23 -6.17 1.70
N ILE A 101 2.00 -5.11 1.43
CA ILE A 101 3.35 -4.92 1.98
C ILE A 101 3.56 -3.44 2.26
N ASP A 102 4.15 -3.12 3.41
CA ASP A 102 4.47 -1.73 3.80
C ASP A 102 5.66 -1.22 2.99
N VAL A 103 5.35 -0.43 1.97
CA VAL A 103 6.31 0.28 1.13
C VAL A 103 6.31 1.78 1.40
N GLY A 104 5.66 2.24 2.47
CA GLY A 104 5.33 3.63 2.71
C GLY A 104 4.19 4.14 1.81
N GLU A 105 4.13 5.45 1.61
CA GLU A 105 3.11 6.08 0.77
C GLU A 105 3.29 5.69 -0.70
N SER A 106 2.26 5.09 -1.28
CA SER A 106 2.20 4.73 -2.69
C SER A 106 1.33 5.73 -3.44
N TYR A 107 1.91 6.39 -4.45
CA TYR A 107 1.19 7.32 -5.32
C TYR A 107 0.91 6.62 -6.66
N GLY A 108 -0.32 6.76 -7.14
CA GLY A 108 -0.70 6.27 -8.47
C GLY A 108 0.12 6.93 -9.59
N SER A 109 0.20 6.27 -10.73
CA SER A 109 0.82 6.85 -11.93
C SER A 109 -0.11 7.90 -12.56
N PRO A 110 0.39 9.06 -13.01
CA PRO A 110 -0.40 10.01 -13.80
C PRO A 110 -0.96 9.44 -15.10
N ARG A 111 -0.48 8.27 -15.55
CA ARG A 111 -0.98 7.54 -16.72
C ARG A 111 -2.11 6.56 -16.40
N GLY A 112 -2.43 6.36 -15.12
CA GLY A 112 -3.55 5.53 -14.73
C GLY A 112 -4.86 6.22 -15.11
N GLU A 113 -5.68 5.57 -15.92
CA GLU A 113 -7.06 6.00 -16.11
C GLU A 113 -7.86 5.63 -14.86
N MET A 114 -8.59 6.58 -14.30
CA MET A 114 -9.43 6.36 -13.13
C MET A 114 -10.80 7.02 -13.30
N ILE A 115 -11.83 6.34 -12.80
CA ILE A 115 -13.15 6.95 -12.61
C ILE A 115 -13.18 7.54 -11.21
N LEU A 116 -13.31 8.87 -11.12
CA LEU A 116 -13.44 9.55 -9.83
C LEU A 116 -14.92 9.65 -9.44
N ARG A 117 -15.29 9.06 -8.30
CA ARG A 117 -16.56 9.34 -7.62
C ARG A 117 -16.30 10.24 -6.42
N VAL A 118 -16.93 11.42 -6.42
CA VAL A 118 -16.91 12.34 -5.28
C VAL A 118 -18.15 12.08 -4.44
N VAL A 119 -17.97 11.74 -3.16
CA VAL A 119 -19.07 11.62 -2.20
C VAL A 119 -19.18 12.92 -1.41
N GLU A 120 -20.37 13.51 -1.43
CA GLU A 120 -20.65 14.78 -0.78
C GLU A 120 -20.34 14.72 0.72
N GLY A 121 -19.63 15.73 1.22
CA GLY A 121 -19.25 15.83 2.63
C GLY A 121 -18.09 14.90 3.06
N GLN A 122 -17.50 14.12 2.15
CA GLN A 122 -16.38 13.24 2.46
C GLN A 122 -15.05 13.72 1.83
N GLY A 123 -13.93 13.21 2.34
CA GLY A 123 -12.58 13.56 1.88
C GLY A 123 -11.60 12.40 2.06
N HIS A 124 -10.29 12.69 2.13
CA HIS A 124 -9.26 11.69 2.41
C HIS A 124 -9.30 11.29 3.89
N ASN A 125 -10.16 10.33 4.22
CA ASN A 125 -10.45 9.85 5.57
C ASN A 125 -10.79 8.35 5.55
N MET A 126 -10.94 7.75 6.73
CA MET A 126 -11.34 6.35 6.90
C MET A 126 -12.87 6.17 6.98
N TRP A 127 -13.65 6.91 6.20
CA TRP A 127 -15.10 6.68 6.20
C TRP A 127 -15.42 5.30 5.61
N SER A 128 -16.16 4.47 6.34
CA SER A 128 -16.43 3.08 5.96
C SER A 128 -17.10 2.93 4.59
N GLY A 129 -17.85 3.94 4.14
CA GLY A 129 -18.51 3.95 2.83
C GLY A 129 -17.55 3.81 1.64
N TRP A 130 -16.27 4.18 1.80
CA TRP A 130 -15.25 3.96 0.78
C TRP A 130 -14.98 2.48 0.54
N PHE A 131 -14.80 1.74 1.62
CA PHE A 131 -14.50 0.30 1.61
C PHE A 131 -15.76 -0.53 1.38
N GLN A 132 -16.94 0.04 1.59
CA GLN A 132 -18.24 -0.58 1.36
C GLN A 132 -18.86 -0.23 0.00
N CYS A 133 -18.09 0.37 -0.91
CA CYS A 133 -18.54 0.68 -2.25
C CYS A 133 -18.79 -0.60 -3.06
N ARG A 134 -20.04 -1.02 -3.12
CA ARG A 134 -20.47 -2.25 -3.80
C ARG A 134 -20.03 -2.30 -5.27
N GLU A 135 -20.18 -1.20 -6.00
CA GLU A 135 -19.80 -1.12 -7.41
C GLU A 135 -18.30 -1.40 -7.62
N LEU A 136 -17.45 -0.87 -6.74
CA LEU A 136 -16.00 -1.10 -6.80
C LEU A 136 -15.66 -2.55 -6.49
N VAL A 137 -16.24 -3.11 -5.43
CA VAL A 137 -15.97 -4.50 -5.03
C VAL A 137 -16.43 -5.48 -6.10
N GLU A 138 -17.64 -5.29 -6.65
CA GLU A 138 -18.16 -6.13 -7.74
C GLU A 138 -17.30 -6.02 -9.01
N PHE A 139 -16.81 -4.81 -9.33
CA PHE A 139 -15.87 -4.62 -10.45
C PHE A 139 -14.58 -5.42 -10.26
N VAL A 140 -13.93 -5.33 -9.09
CA VAL A 140 -12.68 -6.05 -8.81
C VAL A 140 -12.88 -7.56 -8.87
N ILE A 141 -13.98 -8.07 -8.32
CA ILE A 141 -14.33 -9.50 -8.38
C ILE A 141 -14.51 -9.93 -9.84
N ALA A 142 -15.28 -9.17 -10.64
CA ALA A 142 -15.51 -9.49 -12.04
C ALA A 142 -14.20 -9.51 -12.85
N SER A 143 -13.35 -8.50 -12.68
CA SER A 143 -12.05 -8.42 -13.37
C SER A 143 -11.07 -9.52 -12.98
N SER A 144 -11.23 -10.15 -11.82
CA SER A 144 -10.38 -11.27 -11.39
C SER A 144 -10.69 -12.60 -12.09
N SER A 145 -11.89 -12.71 -12.68
CA SER A 145 -12.35 -13.91 -13.38
C SER A 145 -12.01 -13.87 -14.88
N GLU A 146 -11.66 -12.71 -15.41
CA GLU A 146 -11.21 -12.54 -16.78
C GLU A 146 -9.71 -12.86 -16.86
N GLN A 147 -9.37 -14.12 -17.16
CA GLN A 147 -8.00 -14.47 -17.52
C GLN A 147 -7.68 -13.88 -18.91
N PRO A 148 -6.50 -13.26 -19.11
CA PRO A 148 -6.08 -12.79 -20.43
C PRO A 148 -5.91 -13.92 -21.45
#